data_AF-A0A941XTN8-F1
#
_entry.id   AF-A0A941XTN8-F1
#
_cell.length_a   1.000
_cell.length_b   1.000
_cell.length_c   1.000
_cell.angle_alpha   90.00
_cell.angle_beta   90.00
_cell.angle_gamma   90.00
#
_symmetry.space_group_name_H-M   'P 1'
#
loop_
_entity.id
_entity.type
_entity.pdbx_description
1 polymer ?
#
loop_
_entity_poly.entity_id
_entity_poly.type
_entity_poly.pdbx_seq_one_letter_code
_entity_poly.pdbx_strand_id
1 'polypeptide(L)'
;MTTTTKPATADAAAQASIGAAARELHLPTVRTESARLAEIADRERQTHLRYLAEVLAAEVDDRTERRRTRRINDAKFPRLKRLAEFNIDAVPSITPAMLGQLAAGHYMDAGEPVVLLGDSGTGKSHLLIGLGLAACEQGRRVRYVTTAQLVNELVEAADERVLSRVVARYGRLDLLCLDELGYVQIDPRGAELLFQIITEREERAAVAIATNLPFSEWGTVFPDPRLVAAIVDRVTFNAHILETGTKSYRLRTSKTATRAKRAN
;
A
#
# COMPACT_ATOMS: atom_id res chain seq x y z
N MET A 1 -45.98 -39.29 -5.36
CA MET A 1 -45.27 -38.66 -6.51
C MET A 1 -45.98 -37.36 -6.82
N THR A 2 -45.40 -36.23 -6.42
CA THR A 2 -45.81 -34.90 -6.85
C THR A 2 -44.53 -34.11 -7.05
N THR A 3 -43.89 -34.36 -8.19
CA THR A 3 -42.85 -33.51 -8.76
C THR A 3 -43.50 -32.19 -9.15
N THR A 4 -43.53 -31.24 -8.22
CA THR A 4 -43.92 -29.86 -8.48
C THR A 4 -42.94 -29.27 -9.49
N THR A 5 -43.32 -29.25 -10.76
CA THR A 5 -42.55 -28.64 -11.84
C THR A 5 -42.65 -27.13 -11.65
N LYS A 6 -41.62 -26.52 -11.07
CA LYS A 6 -41.47 -25.07 -10.94
C LYS A 6 -41.56 -24.47 -12.35
N PRO A 7 -42.43 -23.47 -12.63
CA PRO A 7 -42.61 -22.99 -13.99
C PRO A 7 -41.34 -22.23 -14.41
N ALA A 8 -40.58 -22.79 -15.34
CA ALA A 8 -39.32 -22.23 -15.86
C ALA A 8 -39.44 -20.77 -16.35
N THR A 9 -40.65 -20.31 -16.65
CA THR A 9 -40.97 -18.94 -17.06
C THR A 9 -40.98 -17.93 -15.91
N ALA A 10 -41.35 -18.33 -14.69
CA ALA A 10 -41.37 -17.44 -13.53
C ALA A 10 -39.95 -17.14 -13.03
N ASP A 11 -39.08 -18.16 -13.00
CA ASP A 11 -37.68 -18.01 -12.61
C ASP A 11 -36.90 -17.16 -13.64
N ALA A 12 -37.21 -17.31 -14.94
CA ALA A 12 -36.63 -16.46 -15.98
C ALA A 12 -37.03 -14.98 -15.86
N ALA A 13 -38.31 -14.69 -15.54
CA ALA A 13 -38.79 -13.33 -15.32
C ALA A 13 -38.19 -12.70 -14.04
N ALA A 14 -38.06 -13.49 -12.98
CA ALA A 14 -37.40 -13.08 -11.74
C ALA A 14 -35.91 -12.76 -12.00
N GLN A 15 -35.21 -13.61 -12.75
CA GLN A 15 -33.80 -13.39 -13.11
C GLN A 15 -33.61 -12.14 -13.97
N ALA A 16 -34.49 -11.87 -14.93
CA ALA A 16 -34.48 -10.63 -15.71
C ALA A 16 -34.69 -9.39 -14.82
N SER A 17 -35.62 -9.48 -13.86
CA SER A 17 -35.91 -8.40 -12.90
C SER A 17 -34.71 -8.14 -11.98
N ILE A 18 -34.06 -9.19 -11.48
CA ILE A 18 -32.81 -9.09 -10.71
C ILE A 18 -31.72 -8.43 -11.55
N GLY A 19 -31.58 -8.82 -12.83
CA GLY A 19 -30.58 -8.23 -13.73
C GLY A 19 -30.80 -6.73 -13.99
N ALA A 20 -32.06 -6.30 -14.13
CA ALA A 20 -32.42 -4.88 -14.29
C ALA A 20 -32.12 -4.08 -13.01
N ALA A 21 -32.60 -4.55 -11.85
CA ALA A 21 -32.36 -3.90 -10.56
C ALA A 21 -30.86 -3.85 -10.22
N ALA A 22 -30.12 -4.94 -10.45
CA ALA A 22 -28.69 -4.99 -10.21
C ALA A 22 -27.90 -4.03 -11.12
N ARG A 23 -28.39 -3.74 -12.33
CA ARG A 23 -27.78 -2.72 -13.20
C ARG A 23 -28.00 -1.31 -12.63
N GLU A 24 -29.23 -1.01 -12.19
CA GLU A 24 -29.60 0.30 -11.63
C GLU A 24 -28.88 0.59 -10.29
N LEU A 25 -28.75 -0.43 -9.43
CA LEU A 25 -28.09 -0.34 -8.13
C LEU A 25 -26.55 -0.52 -8.20
N HIS A 26 -26.00 -0.69 -9.40
CA HIS A 26 -24.58 -0.97 -9.65
C HIS A 26 -24.05 -2.21 -8.91
N LEU A 27 -24.79 -3.30 -8.88
CA LEU A 27 -24.44 -4.59 -8.25
C LEU A 27 -23.95 -5.61 -9.31
N PRO A 28 -22.73 -5.46 -9.87
CA PRO A 28 -22.26 -6.29 -10.96
C PRO A 28 -22.17 -7.78 -10.59
N THR A 29 -21.83 -8.13 -9.35
CA THR A 29 -21.64 -9.51 -8.89
C THR A 29 -23.00 -10.18 -8.69
N VAL A 30 -23.97 -9.47 -8.09
CA VAL A 30 -25.36 -9.95 -8.03
C VAL A 30 -25.89 -10.24 -9.43
N ARG A 31 -25.60 -9.36 -10.40
CA ARG A 31 -26.06 -9.54 -11.78
C ARG A 31 -25.50 -10.80 -12.44
N THR A 32 -24.26 -11.17 -12.15
CA THR A 32 -23.60 -12.32 -12.81
C THR A 32 -23.77 -13.63 -12.02
N GLU A 33 -23.82 -13.56 -10.68
CA GLU A 33 -23.76 -14.75 -9.82
C GLU A 33 -25.11 -15.20 -9.27
N SER A 34 -26.16 -14.35 -9.30
CA SER A 34 -27.45 -14.66 -8.65
C SER A 34 -28.09 -15.95 -9.14
N ALA A 35 -27.97 -16.27 -10.43
CA ALA A 35 -28.51 -17.49 -11.02
C ALA A 35 -27.75 -18.74 -10.58
N ARG A 36 -26.41 -18.68 -10.65
CA ARG A 36 -25.54 -19.79 -10.20
C ARG A 36 -25.74 -20.07 -8.71
N LEU A 37 -25.86 -19.03 -7.88
CA LEU A 37 -26.12 -19.16 -6.46
C LEU A 37 -27.54 -19.67 -6.17
N ALA A 38 -28.52 -19.39 -7.03
CA ALA A 38 -29.87 -19.92 -6.89
C ALA A 38 -29.90 -21.44 -7.15
N GLU A 39 -29.18 -21.93 -8.16
CA GLU A 39 -29.03 -23.36 -8.44
C GLU A 39 -28.36 -24.11 -7.26
N ILE A 40 -27.35 -23.48 -6.64
CA ILE A 40 -26.70 -24.02 -5.45
C ILE A 40 -27.68 -24.09 -4.28
N ALA A 41 -28.41 -23.00 -4.02
CA ALA A 41 -29.40 -22.92 -2.96
C ALA A 41 -30.51 -23.96 -3.12
N ASP A 42 -31.01 -24.18 -4.34
CA ASP A 42 -32.00 -25.20 -4.65
C ASP A 42 -31.46 -26.61 -4.39
N ARG A 43 -30.22 -26.90 -4.80
CA ARG A 43 -29.56 -28.20 -4.56
C ARG A 43 -29.31 -28.47 -3.07
N GLU A 44 -28.89 -27.46 -2.32
CA GLU A 44 -28.58 -27.55 -0.89
C GLU A 44 -29.82 -27.37 0.00
N ARG A 45 -31.00 -27.14 -0.59
CA ARG A 45 -32.26 -26.85 0.11
C ARG A 45 -32.14 -25.68 1.09
N GLN A 46 -31.41 -24.64 0.69
CA GLN A 46 -31.28 -23.41 1.46
C GLN A 46 -32.59 -22.61 1.46
N THR A 47 -32.81 -21.83 2.52
CA THR A 47 -33.97 -20.92 2.58
C THR A 47 -33.77 -19.69 1.68
N HIS A 48 -34.86 -19.01 1.30
CA HIS A 48 -34.77 -17.77 0.51
C HIS A 48 -33.93 -16.68 1.19
N LEU A 49 -34.02 -16.57 2.52
CA LEU A 49 -33.21 -15.62 3.29
C LEU A 49 -31.73 -16.00 3.25
N ARG A 50 -31.41 -17.30 3.30
CA ARG A 50 -30.03 -17.77 3.18
C ARG A 50 -29.46 -17.47 1.79
N TYR A 51 -30.20 -17.77 0.74
CA TYR A 51 -29.83 -17.43 -0.63
C TYR A 51 -29.54 -15.93 -0.80
N LEU A 52 -30.47 -15.07 -0.33
CA LEU A 52 -30.30 -13.62 -0.42
C LEU A 52 -29.04 -13.16 0.33
N ALA A 53 -28.80 -13.70 1.52
CA ALA A 53 -27.59 -13.40 2.29
C ALA A 53 -26.31 -13.81 1.55
N GLU A 54 -26.28 -14.98 0.92
CA GLU A 54 -25.11 -15.45 0.15
C GLU A 54 -24.85 -14.61 -1.10
N VAL A 55 -25.90 -14.21 -1.82
CA VAL A 55 -25.77 -13.32 -2.99
C VAL A 55 -25.23 -11.95 -2.60
N LEU A 56 -25.73 -11.37 -1.51
CA LEU A 56 -25.24 -10.09 -1.02
C LEU A 56 -23.81 -10.19 -0.45
N ALA A 57 -23.48 -11.29 0.23
CA ALA A 57 -22.12 -11.55 0.70
C ALA A 57 -21.13 -11.62 -0.47
N ALA A 58 -21.47 -12.35 -1.54
CA ALA A 58 -20.63 -12.44 -2.74
C ALA A 58 -20.35 -11.06 -3.37
N GLU A 59 -21.35 -10.17 -3.42
CA GLU A 59 -21.16 -8.80 -3.90
C GLU A 59 -20.27 -7.97 -2.98
N VAL A 60 -20.43 -8.08 -1.66
CA VAL A 60 -19.58 -7.39 -0.70
C VAL A 60 -18.13 -7.86 -0.81
N ASP A 61 -17.91 -9.16 -0.91
CA ASP A 61 -16.59 -9.78 -1.00
C ASP A 61 -15.87 -9.35 -2.29
N ASP A 62 -16.54 -9.45 -3.44
CA ASP A 62 -15.98 -9.04 -4.74
C ASP A 62 -15.70 -7.54 -4.78
N ARG A 63 -16.57 -6.69 -4.20
CA ARG A 63 -16.30 -5.25 -4.06
C ARG A 63 -15.10 -4.98 -3.17
N THR A 64 -14.96 -5.71 -2.07
CA THR A 64 -13.84 -5.56 -1.13
C THR A 64 -12.53 -5.92 -1.82
N GLU A 65 -12.49 -7.04 -2.53
CA GLU A 65 -11.30 -7.49 -3.26
C GLU A 65 -10.95 -6.55 -4.43
N ARG A 66 -11.94 -6.05 -5.18
CA ARG A 66 -11.70 -5.03 -6.22
C ARG A 66 -11.14 -3.74 -5.65
N ARG A 67 -11.68 -3.25 -4.52
CA ARG A 67 -11.16 -2.06 -3.84
C ARG A 67 -9.71 -2.28 -3.40
N ARG A 68 -9.42 -3.42 -2.78
CA ARG A 68 -8.07 -3.81 -2.35
C ARG A 68 -7.10 -3.87 -3.53
N THR A 69 -7.44 -4.61 -4.58
CA THR A 69 -6.62 -4.72 -5.81
C THR A 69 -6.36 -3.35 -6.42
N ARG A 70 -7.40 -2.49 -6.49
CA ARG A 70 -7.24 -1.11 -6.96
C ARG A 70 -6.29 -0.30 -6.08
N ARG A 71 -6.39 -0.37 -4.75
CA ARG A 71 -5.48 0.34 -3.84
C ARG A 71 -4.03 -0.08 -4.03
N ILE A 72 -3.78 -1.39 -4.16
CA ILE A 72 -2.45 -1.94 -4.41
C ILE A 72 -1.89 -1.43 -5.75
N ASN A 73 -2.72 -1.41 -6.80
CA ASN A 73 -2.33 -0.92 -8.12
C ASN A 73 -2.11 0.60 -8.15
N ASP A 74 -2.91 1.38 -7.42
CA ASP A 74 -2.80 2.84 -7.31
C ASP A 74 -1.53 3.23 -6.52
N ALA A 75 -1.06 2.38 -5.61
CA ALA A 75 0.17 2.61 -4.86
C ALA A 75 1.45 2.53 -5.71
N LYS A 76 1.41 1.79 -6.83
CA LYS A 76 2.54 1.55 -7.76
C LYS A 76 3.80 0.98 -7.09
N PHE A 77 3.64 -0.03 -6.24
CA PHE A 77 4.80 -0.76 -5.74
C PHE A 77 5.59 -1.38 -6.93
N PRO A 78 6.93 -1.31 -6.94
CA PRO A 78 7.74 -1.89 -8.02
C PRO A 78 7.70 -3.43 -8.00
N ARG A 79 7.34 -4.01 -6.86
CA ARG A 79 7.15 -5.43 -6.61
C ARG A 79 6.29 -5.59 -5.37
N LEU A 80 5.59 -6.71 -5.24
CA LEU A 80 4.86 -7.03 -4.01
C LEU A 80 5.79 -7.74 -3.03
N LYS A 81 5.80 -7.27 -1.78
CA LYS A 81 6.51 -7.85 -0.65
C LYS A 81 5.64 -7.74 0.58
N ARG A 82 5.39 -8.86 1.26
CA ARG A 82 4.64 -8.87 2.52
C ARG A 82 5.58 -8.76 3.71
N LEU A 83 5.10 -8.16 4.80
CA LEU A 83 5.86 -8.12 6.06
C LEU A 83 6.19 -9.52 6.57
N ALA A 84 5.29 -10.49 6.40
CA ALA A 84 5.51 -11.89 6.77
C ALA A 84 6.66 -12.58 6.01
N GLU A 85 7.05 -12.06 4.84
CA GLU A 85 8.19 -12.58 4.07
C GLU A 85 9.53 -12.00 4.54
N PHE A 86 9.52 -11.04 5.47
CA PHE A 86 10.73 -10.41 5.97
C PHE A 86 11.44 -11.33 6.96
N ASN A 87 12.71 -11.62 6.71
CA ASN A 87 13.52 -12.42 7.61
C ASN A 87 14.02 -11.56 8.79
N ILE A 88 13.26 -11.57 9.88
CA ILE A 88 13.58 -10.90 11.14
C ILE A 88 14.88 -11.39 11.78
N ASP A 89 15.24 -12.67 11.62
CA ASP A 89 16.46 -13.24 12.21
C ASP A 89 17.73 -12.63 11.60
N ALA A 90 17.61 -12.02 10.41
CA ALA A 90 18.70 -11.29 9.78
C ALA A 90 18.94 -9.89 10.37
N VAL A 91 17.95 -9.33 11.10
CA VAL A 91 17.95 -7.96 11.61
C VAL A 91 17.43 -7.93 13.07
N PRO A 92 18.30 -8.19 14.07
CA PRO A 92 17.88 -8.34 15.47
C PRO A 92 17.23 -7.12 16.10
N SER A 93 17.49 -5.93 15.57
CA SER A 93 16.88 -4.66 15.99
C SER A 93 15.38 -4.58 15.67
N ILE A 94 14.86 -5.42 14.77
CA ILE A 94 13.46 -5.41 14.35
C ILE A 94 12.75 -6.63 14.93
N THR A 95 11.80 -6.39 15.84
CA THR A 95 11.04 -7.45 16.51
C THR A 95 9.70 -7.73 15.81
N PRO A 96 9.15 -8.96 15.93
CA PRO A 96 7.81 -9.28 15.44
C PRO A 96 6.72 -8.38 16.00
N ALA A 97 6.82 -8.01 17.29
CA ALA A 97 5.85 -7.14 17.95
C ALA A 97 5.82 -5.75 17.31
N MET A 98 6.99 -5.19 17.02
CA MET A 98 7.10 -3.88 16.37
C MET A 98 6.54 -3.90 14.95
N LEU A 99 6.83 -4.95 14.17
CA LEU A 99 6.21 -5.14 12.85
C LEU A 99 4.69 -5.33 12.94
N GLY A 100 4.20 -6.03 13.94
CA GLY A 100 2.76 -6.20 14.19
C GLY A 100 2.06 -4.89 14.52
N GLN A 101 2.67 -4.04 15.36
CA GLN A 101 2.16 -2.71 15.70
C GLN A 101 2.10 -1.80 14.48
N LEU A 102 3.18 -1.77 13.68
CA LEU A 102 3.18 -0.99 12.44
C LEU A 102 2.20 -1.57 11.40
N ALA A 103 2.09 -2.88 11.29
CA ALA A 103 1.10 -3.51 10.41
C ALA A 103 -0.34 -3.15 10.79
N ALA A 104 -0.63 -2.91 12.08
CA ALA A 104 -1.95 -2.48 12.55
C ALA A 104 -2.32 -1.05 12.09
N GLY A 105 -1.33 -0.22 11.74
CA GLY A 105 -1.57 1.04 11.03
C GLY A 105 -1.92 2.26 11.87
N HIS A 106 -1.89 2.18 13.20
CA HIS A 106 -2.22 3.30 14.10
C HIS A 106 -1.38 4.57 13.85
N TYR A 107 -0.11 4.41 13.48
CA TYR A 107 0.78 5.51 13.12
C TYR A 107 0.24 6.36 11.94
N MET A 108 -0.54 5.76 11.02
CA MET A 108 -1.14 6.50 9.90
C MET A 108 -2.25 7.44 10.38
N ASP A 109 -3.05 7.01 11.35
CA ASP A 109 -4.12 7.83 11.94
C ASP A 109 -3.54 8.96 12.81
N ALA A 110 -2.41 8.71 13.47
CA ALA A 110 -1.68 9.71 14.26
C ALA A 110 -0.80 10.65 13.40
N GLY A 111 -0.63 10.37 12.10
CA GLY A 111 0.28 11.12 11.25
C GLY A 111 1.77 10.94 11.56
N GLU A 112 2.12 9.88 12.31
CA GLU A 112 3.47 9.61 12.80
C GLU A 112 4.38 9.09 11.67
N PRO A 113 5.60 9.65 11.50
CA PRO A 113 6.53 9.16 10.49
C PRO A 113 7.06 7.76 10.81
N VAL A 114 7.44 7.02 9.77
CA VAL A 114 8.21 5.78 9.88
C VAL A 114 9.52 5.94 9.11
N VAL A 115 10.66 5.80 9.77
CA VAL A 115 11.97 5.95 9.11
C VAL A 115 12.74 4.65 9.20
N LEU A 116 13.08 4.10 8.02
CA LEU A 116 13.88 2.89 7.87
C LEU A 116 15.32 3.30 7.54
N LEU A 117 16.25 3.04 8.45
CA LEU A 117 17.67 3.39 8.34
C LEU A 117 18.55 2.16 8.13
N GLY A 118 19.63 2.28 7.36
CA GLY A 118 20.67 1.24 7.23
C GLY A 118 21.21 1.08 5.82
N ASP A 119 22.16 0.16 5.63
CA ASP A 119 22.94 0.06 4.39
C ASP A 119 22.17 -0.57 3.21
N SER A 120 22.77 -0.53 2.03
CA SER A 120 22.17 -1.11 0.83
C SER A 120 21.91 -2.62 0.97
N GLY A 121 20.67 -3.03 0.65
CA GLY A 121 20.26 -4.43 0.64
C GLY A 121 19.94 -5.03 2.01
N THR A 122 19.76 -4.23 3.06
CA THR A 122 19.37 -4.70 4.41
C THR A 122 17.88 -4.93 4.59
N GLY A 123 17.06 -4.60 3.59
CA GLY A 123 15.62 -4.87 3.57
C GLY A 123 14.71 -3.65 3.81
N LYS A 124 15.24 -2.42 3.85
CA LYS A 124 14.45 -1.18 3.94
C LYS A 124 13.30 -1.12 2.92
N SER A 125 13.59 -1.26 1.63
CA SER A 125 12.54 -1.26 0.60
C SER A 125 11.54 -2.41 0.75
N HIS A 126 11.95 -3.56 1.32
CA HIS A 126 11.01 -4.66 1.61
C HIS A 126 10.02 -4.23 2.69
N LEU A 127 10.52 -3.70 3.81
CA LEU A 127 9.69 -3.22 4.91
C LEU A 127 8.78 -2.07 4.44
N LEU A 128 9.31 -1.12 3.68
CA LEU A 128 8.54 0.00 3.13
C LEU A 128 7.38 -0.47 2.25
N ILE A 129 7.64 -1.39 1.31
CA ILE A 129 6.62 -2.01 0.47
C ILE A 129 5.64 -2.82 1.33
N GLY A 130 6.13 -3.58 2.32
CA GLY A 130 5.30 -4.40 3.20
C GLY A 130 4.32 -3.59 4.04
N LEU A 131 4.77 -2.47 4.60
CA LEU A 131 3.92 -1.52 5.33
C LEU A 131 2.86 -0.91 4.39
N GLY A 132 3.28 -0.46 3.20
CA GLY A 132 2.37 0.07 2.21
C GLY A 132 1.33 -0.95 1.74
N LEU A 133 1.73 -2.22 1.57
CA LEU A 133 0.83 -3.30 1.19
C LEU A 133 -0.17 -3.60 2.32
N ALA A 134 0.29 -3.70 3.58
CA ALA A 134 -0.58 -3.89 4.73
C ALA A 134 -1.60 -2.74 4.88
N ALA A 135 -1.18 -1.50 4.63
CA ALA A 135 -2.07 -0.35 4.61
C ALA A 135 -3.11 -0.42 3.47
N CYS A 136 -2.72 -0.85 2.26
CA CYS A 136 -3.66 -1.07 1.16
C CYS A 136 -4.69 -2.16 1.48
N GLU A 137 -4.28 -3.21 2.19
CA GLU A 137 -5.16 -4.30 2.66
C GLU A 137 -6.18 -3.82 3.68
N GLN A 138 -5.87 -2.75 4.43
CA GLN A 138 -6.80 -2.04 5.31
C GLN A 138 -7.65 -0.98 4.57
N GLY A 139 -7.57 -0.91 3.24
CA GLY A 139 -8.34 0.03 2.42
C GLY A 139 -7.75 1.44 2.32
N ARG A 140 -6.56 1.68 2.91
CA ARG A 140 -5.87 2.97 2.92
C ARG A 140 -5.32 3.34 1.54
N ARG A 141 -5.21 4.64 1.30
CA ARG A 141 -4.65 5.28 0.11
C ARG A 141 -3.14 5.40 0.30
N VAL A 142 -2.41 4.59 -0.44
CA VAL A 142 -0.94 4.55 -0.36
C VAL A 142 -0.34 4.99 -1.67
N ARG A 143 0.83 5.62 -1.63
CA ARG A 143 1.69 5.81 -2.80
C ARG A 143 3.11 5.42 -2.45
N TYR A 144 3.71 4.56 -3.26
CA TYR A 144 5.15 4.31 -3.25
C TYR A 144 5.81 5.04 -4.41
N VAL A 145 6.90 5.75 -4.13
CA VAL A 145 7.67 6.51 -5.11
C VAL A 145 9.11 6.63 -4.63
N THR A 146 10.10 6.64 -5.53
CA THR A 146 11.46 7.00 -5.14
C THR A 146 11.56 8.51 -4.96
N THR A 147 12.47 8.95 -4.09
CA THR A 147 12.65 10.39 -3.81
C THR A 147 12.94 11.18 -5.09
N ALA A 148 13.81 10.65 -5.97
CA ALA A 148 14.12 11.28 -7.25
C ALA A 148 12.90 11.33 -8.20
N GLN A 149 12.08 10.28 -8.27
CA GLN A 149 10.86 10.28 -9.09
C GLN A 149 9.85 11.32 -8.62
N LEU A 150 9.68 11.46 -7.30
CA LEU A 150 8.76 12.44 -6.74
C LEU A 150 9.24 13.86 -7.03
N VAL A 151 10.52 14.16 -6.82
CA VAL A 151 11.09 15.47 -7.13
C VAL A 151 10.86 15.82 -8.59
N ASN A 152 11.19 14.91 -9.52
CA ASN A 152 10.98 15.14 -10.95
C ASN A 152 9.52 15.43 -11.27
N GLU A 153 8.58 14.65 -10.73
CA GLU A 153 7.14 14.88 -10.92
C GLU A 153 6.71 16.26 -10.39
N LEU A 154 7.26 16.71 -9.26
CA LEU A 154 6.94 18.02 -8.69
C LEU A 154 7.51 19.17 -9.52
N VAL A 155 8.75 19.02 -10.03
CA VAL A 155 9.38 20.02 -10.90
C VAL A 155 8.60 20.16 -12.20
N GLU A 156 8.26 19.05 -12.86
CA GLU A 156 7.42 19.02 -14.07
C GLU A 156 6.05 19.66 -13.80
N ALA A 157 5.40 19.31 -12.69
CA ALA A 157 4.10 19.88 -12.31
C ALA A 157 4.17 21.39 -12.04
N ALA A 158 5.29 21.88 -11.52
CA ALA A 158 5.52 23.31 -11.33
C ALA A 158 5.71 24.04 -12.67
N ASP A 159 6.47 23.45 -13.59
CA ASP A 159 6.66 24.01 -14.95
C ASP A 159 5.34 24.06 -15.73
N GLU A 160 4.50 23.03 -15.58
CA GLU A 160 3.16 22.94 -16.18
C GLU A 160 2.08 23.74 -15.44
N ARG A 161 2.42 24.44 -14.35
CA ARG A 161 1.48 25.22 -13.51
C ARG A 161 0.33 24.40 -12.92
N VAL A 162 0.57 23.11 -12.64
CA VAL A 162 -0.39 22.18 -12.01
C VAL A 162 0.08 21.69 -10.64
N LEU A 163 1.17 22.24 -10.09
CA LEU A 163 1.78 21.85 -8.81
C LEU A 163 0.76 21.75 -7.67
N SER A 164 -0.11 22.75 -7.49
CA SER A 164 -1.11 22.75 -6.41
C SER A 164 -2.02 21.52 -6.46
N ARG A 165 -2.36 21.04 -7.66
CA ARG A 165 -3.17 19.82 -7.86
C ARG A 165 -2.38 18.57 -7.46
N VAL A 166 -1.10 18.52 -7.80
CA VAL A 166 -0.21 17.39 -7.46
C VAL A 166 0.05 17.34 -5.95
N VAL A 167 0.36 18.47 -5.31
CA VAL A 167 0.52 18.59 -3.85
C VAL A 167 -0.75 18.13 -3.14
N ALA A 168 -1.93 18.62 -3.54
CA ALA A 168 -3.21 18.19 -2.96
C ALA A 168 -3.49 16.69 -3.16
N ARG A 169 -3.01 16.08 -4.25
CA ARG A 169 -3.12 14.63 -4.48
C ARG A 169 -2.28 13.85 -3.46
N TYR A 170 -1.06 14.30 -3.17
CA TYR A 170 -0.19 13.69 -2.16
C TYR A 170 -0.68 13.93 -0.73
N GLY A 171 -1.30 15.09 -0.44
CA GLY A 171 -1.92 15.38 0.85
C GLY A 171 -3.12 14.49 1.19
N ARG A 172 -3.80 13.91 0.18
CA ARG A 172 -4.96 13.00 0.37
C ARG A 172 -4.58 11.54 0.61
N LEU A 173 -3.30 11.21 0.61
CA LEU A 173 -2.80 9.86 0.87
C LEU A 173 -2.73 9.62 2.38
N ASP A 174 -3.23 8.47 2.82
CA ASP A 174 -3.07 8.02 4.20
C ASP A 174 -1.58 7.69 4.49
N LEU A 175 -0.87 7.15 3.49
CA LEU A 175 0.56 6.83 3.59
C LEU A 175 1.32 7.18 2.31
N LEU A 176 2.40 7.95 2.45
CA LEU A 176 3.38 8.19 1.39
C LEU A 176 4.67 7.43 1.73
N CYS A 177 5.02 6.46 0.90
CA CYS A 177 6.27 5.72 0.98
C CYS A 177 7.32 6.35 0.06
N LEU A 178 8.34 6.98 0.64
CA LEU A 178 9.50 7.54 -0.04
C LEU A 178 10.68 6.58 0.07
N ASP A 179 11.08 5.99 -1.06
CA ASP A 179 12.26 5.14 -1.10
C ASP A 179 13.50 5.90 -1.62
N GLU A 180 14.67 5.34 -1.36
CA GLU A 180 15.96 5.76 -1.89
C GLU A 180 16.33 7.23 -1.57
N LEU A 181 15.87 7.75 -0.43
CA LEU A 181 16.31 9.05 0.06
C LEU A 181 17.80 8.94 0.45
N GLY A 182 18.68 9.70 -0.21
CA GLY A 182 20.13 9.64 0.02
C GLY A 182 20.99 9.14 -1.15
N TYR A 183 20.39 8.65 -2.25
CA TYR A 183 21.18 8.15 -3.39
C TYR A 183 21.46 9.20 -4.47
N VAL A 184 20.68 10.28 -4.53
CA VAL A 184 20.79 11.31 -5.55
C VAL A 184 20.77 12.67 -4.88
N GLN A 185 21.67 13.57 -5.29
CA GLN A 185 21.63 14.96 -4.87
C GLN A 185 20.43 15.64 -5.52
N ILE A 186 19.63 16.30 -4.69
CA ILE A 186 18.43 17.00 -5.14
C ILE A 186 18.84 18.45 -5.40
N ASP A 187 18.40 19.00 -6.53
CA ASP A 187 18.62 20.42 -6.80
C ASP A 187 17.82 21.29 -5.78
N PRO A 188 18.21 22.55 -5.54
CA PRO A 188 17.55 23.39 -4.54
C PRO A 188 16.04 23.52 -4.72
N ARG A 189 15.56 23.64 -5.97
CA ARG A 189 14.13 23.76 -6.27
C ARG A 189 13.42 22.44 -5.98
N GLY A 190 14.00 21.31 -6.37
CA GLY A 190 13.47 19.99 -6.03
C GLY A 190 13.38 19.74 -4.52
N ALA A 191 14.38 20.20 -3.77
CA ALA A 191 14.43 20.12 -2.32
C ALA A 191 13.29 20.90 -1.64
N GLU A 192 13.05 22.15 -2.07
CA GLU A 192 11.94 22.98 -1.59
C GLU A 192 10.57 22.35 -1.88
N LEU A 193 10.39 21.77 -3.07
CA LEU A 193 9.15 21.09 -3.46
C LEU A 193 8.90 19.82 -2.64
N LEU A 194 9.95 19.02 -2.38
CA LEU A 194 9.84 17.85 -1.51
C LEU A 194 9.51 18.25 -0.07
N PHE A 195 10.13 19.32 0.43
CA PHE A 195 9.80 19.89 1.74
C PHE A 195 8.32 20.28 1.83
N GLN A 196 7.79 20.94 0.80
CA GLN A 196 6.37 21.29 0.73
C GLN A 196 5.45 20.06 0.88
N ILE A 197 5.80 18.92 0.27
CA ILE A 197 5.04 17.67 0.43
C ILE A 197 5.12 17.12 1.86
N ILE A 198 6.31 17.13 2.47
CA ILE A 198 6.49 16.64 3.84
C ILE A 198 5.70 17.51 4.82
N THR A 199 5.77 18.84 4.69
CA THR A 199 5.04 19.79 5.52
C THR A 199 3.53 19.71 5.34
N GLU A 200 3.02 19.53 4.12
CA GLU A 200 1.58 19.39 3.89
C GLU A 200 0.97 18.16 4.62
N ARG A 201 1.80 17.15 4.88
CA ARG A 201 1.39 15.88 5.50
C ARG A 201 1.69 15.80 7.00
N GLU A 202 2.52 16.70 7.52
CA GLU A 202 2.88 16.78 8.94
C GLU A 202 1.63 16.78 9.83
N GLU A 203 1.62 15.90 10.85
CA GLU A 203 0.52 15.70 11.82
C GLU A 203 -0.87 15.41 11.22
N ARG A 204 -0.95 15.18 9.90
CA ARG A 204 -2.20 14.89 9.17
C ARG A 204 -2.20 13.51 8.53
N ALA A 205 -1.05 13.07 8.01
CA ALA A 205 -0.91 11.78 7.35
C ALA A 205 0.55 11.27 7.37
N ALA A 206 0.74 10.00 7.70
CA ALA A 206 2.07 9.44 7.93
C ALA A 206 2.92 9.38 6.66
N VAL A 207 4.21 9.73 6.76
CA VAL A 207 5.25 9.50 5.75
C VAL A 207 6.12 8.33 6.19
N ALA A 208 6.37 7.37 5.31
CA ALA A 208 7.36 6.33 5.53
C ALA A 208 8.57 6.55 4.62
N ILE A 209 9.77 6.64 5.18
CA ILE A 209 11.01 6.96 4.46
C ILE A 209 11.98 5.79 4.58
N ALA A 210 12.60 5.38 3.47
CA ALA A 210 13.76 4.51 3.47
C ALA A 210 15.01 5.28 3.02
N THR A 211 16.03 5.29 3.87
CA THR A 211 17.29 6.00 3.62
C THR A 211 18.49 5.17 4.07
N ASN A 212 19.60 5.33 3.35
CA ASN A 212 20.90 4.78 3.73
C ASN A 212 21.81 5.80 4.42
N LEU A 213 21.36 7.04 4.59
CA LEU A 213 22.13 8.10 5.24
C LEU A 213 21.60 8.33 6.66
N PRO A 214 22.49 8.42 7.67
CA PRO A 214 22.11 8.94 8.97
C PRO A 214 21.63 10.40 8.84
N PHE A 215 20.77 10.87 9.75
CA PHE A 215 20.21 12.23 9.69
C PHE A 215 21.27 13.32 9.61
N SER A 216 22.44 13.12 10.23
CA SER A 216 23.59 14.04 10.17
C SER A 216 24.14 14.25 8.76
N GLU A 217 23.90 13.31 7.84
CA GLU A 217 24.40 13.35 6.46
C GLU A 217 23.36 13.86 5.46
N TRP A 218 22.15 14.23 5.90
CA TRP A 218 21.09 14.70 4.99
C TRP A 218 21.44 16.03 4.30
N GLY A 219 22.39 16.79 4.84
CA GLY A 219 22.97 17.96 4.16
C GLY A 219 23.73 17.65 2.86
N THR A 220 24.03 16.36 2.59
CA THR A 220 24.59 15.94 1.29
C THR A 220 23.53 15.81 0.20
N VAL A 221 22.25 15.69 0.59
CA VAL A 221 21.09 15.50 -0.28
C VAL A 221 20.36 16.82 -0.51
N PHE A 222 20.18 17.59 0.57
CA PHE A 222 19.47 18.86 0.57
C PHE A 222 20.49 20.02 0.67
N PRO A 223 20.54 20.94 -0.31
CA PRO A 223 21.56 21.99 -0.34
C PRO A 223 21.46 23.01 0.79
N ASP A 224 20.25 23.31 1.28
CA ASP A 224 20.01 24.30 2.34
C ASP A 224 20.03 23.65 3.74
N PRO A 225 20.99 23.99 4.61
CA PRO A 225 21.06 23.46 5.97
C PRO A 225 19.83 23.76 6.84
N ARG A 226 19.13 24.88 6.59
CA ARG A 226 17.89 25.22 7.33
C ARG A 226 16.77 24.29 6.94
N LEU A 227 16.66 23.98 5.65
CA LEU A 227 15.71 23.02 5.12
C LEU A 227 15.98 21.61 5.66
N VAL A 228 17.25 21.19 5.72
CA VAL A 228 17.65 19.90 6.32
C VAL A 228 17.16 19.80 7.76
N ALA A 229 17.48 20.80 8.59
CA ALA A 229 17.08 20.80 9.99
C ALA A 229 15.55 20.73 10.14
N ALA A 230 14.83 21.50 9.31
CA ALA A 230 13.37 21.52 9.28
C ALA A 230 12.75 20.18 8.86
N ILE A 231 13.34 19.48 7.89
CA ILE A 231 12.87 18.14 7.48
C ILE A 231 13.17 17.11 8.56
N VAL A 232 14.40 17.08 9.06
CA VAL A 232 14.85 16.10 10.06
C VAL A 232 13.99 16.19 11.31
N ASP A 233 13.73 17.39 11.82
CA ASP A 233 12.84 17.63 12.97
C ASP A 233 11.45 16.99 12.74
N ARG A 234 10.83 17.27 11.59
CA ARG A 234 9.51 16.74 11.22
C ARG A 234 9.44 15.23 11.09
N VAL A 235 10.48 14.62 10.51
CA VAL A 235 10.50 13.16 10.28
C VAL A 235 11.01 12.37 11.48
N THR A 236 11.41 13.04 12.56
CA THR A 236 11.88 12.43 13.81
C THR A 236 10.93 12.68 14.99
N PHE A 237 10.12 13.74 14.95
CA PHE A 237 9.07 14.00 15.94
C PHE A 237 8.02 12.88 15.95
N ASN A 238 7.88 12.19 17.08
CA ASN A 238 7.01 11.01 17.27
C ASN A 238 7.22 9.88 16.23
N ALA A 239 8.41 9.80 15.64
CA ALA A 239 8.68 8.86 14.57
C ALA A 239 8.99 7.43 15.06
N HIS A 240 8.58 6.45 14.27
CA HIS A 240 8.99 5.07 14.40
C HIS A 240 10.29 4.86 13.60
N ILE A 241 11.43 4.83 14.28
CA ILE A 241 12.74 4.66 13.64
C ILE A 241 13.16 3.19 13.72
N LEU A 242 13.34 2.54 12.56
CA LEU A 242 13.77 1.15 12.45
C LEU A 242 15.13 1.07 11.78
N GLU A 243 16.11 0.57 12.53
CA GLU A 243 17.43 0.30 11.99
C GLU A 243 17.51 -1.11 11.42
N THR A 244 17.86 -1.21 10.14
CA THR A 244 18.03 -2.47 9.41
C THR A 244 19.47 -3.01 9.45
N GLY A 245 20.39 -2.23 10.03
CA GLY A 245 21.81 -2.57 10.17
C GLY A 245 22.61 -2.42 8.88
N THR A 246 23.75 -3.12 8.81
CA THR A 246 24.76 -2.98 7.74
C THR A 246 24.92 -4.25 6.88
N LYS A 247 24.36 -5.37 7.32
CA LYS A 247 24.55 -6.68 6.67
C LYS A 247 23.61 -6.86 5.48
N SER A 248 24.12 -6.69 4.26
CA SER A 248 23.34 -6.84 3.03
C SER A 248 22.80 -8.27 2.82
N TYR A 249 21.47 -8.40 2.70
CA TYR A 249 20.77 -9.62 2.33
C TYR A 249 21.11 -10.06 0.91
N ARG A 250 21.18 -9.10 -0.04
CA ARG A 250 21.47 -9.38 -1.46
C ARG A 250 22.82 -10.10 -1.63
N LEU A 251 23.84 -9.66 -0.89
CA LEU A 251 25.18 -10.28 -0.90
C LEU A 251 25.21 -11.67 -0.25
N ARG A 252 24.39 -11.91 0.78
CA ARG A 252 24.29 -13.24 1.40
C ARG A 252 23.66 -14.25 0.43
N THR A 253 22.56 -13.87 -0.21
CA THR A 253 21.84 -14.76 -1.14
C THR A 253 22.68 -15.12 -2.36
N SER A 254 23.45 -14.17 -2.91
CA SER A 254 24.36 -14.44 -4.04
C SER A 254 25.51 -15.39 -3.65
N LYS A 255 26.11 -15.22 -2.47
CA LYS A 255 27.15 -16.12 -1.95
C LYS A 255 26.64 -17.54 -1.75
N THR A 256 25.44 -17.71 -1.17
CA THR A 256 24.83 -19.03 -0.96
C THR A 256 24.51 -19.72 -2.29
N ALA A 257 23.94 -19.02 -3.27
CA ALA A 257 23.65 -19.56 -4.59
C ALA A 257 24.91 -19.98 -5.36
N THR A 258 26.01 -19.22 -5.23
CA THR A 258 27.29 -19.53 -5.86
C THR A 258 27.95 -20.76 -5.24
N ARG A 259 27.82 -20.94 -3.91
CA ARG A 259 28.37 -22.10 -3.19
C ARG A 259 27.61 -23.39 -3.52
N ALA A 260 26.29 -23.32 -3.69
CA ALA A 260 25.47 -24.45 -4.13
C ALA A 260 25.81 -24.89 -5.57
N LYS A 261 26.07 -23.94 -6.48
CA LYS A 261 26.51 -24.23 -7.86
C LYS A 261 27.92 -24.81 -7.99
N ARG A 262 28.78 -24.64 -6.98
CA ARG A 262 30.14 -25.23 -6.95
C ARG A 262 30.19 -26.59 -6.24
N ALA A 263 29.12 -26.97 -5.56
CA ALA A 263 29.01 -28.23 -4.83
C ALA A 263 28.22 -29.31 -5.61
N ASN A 264 27.61 -28.93 -6.74
CA ASN A 264 27.11 -29.82 -7.79
C ASN A 264 28.09 -29.83 -8.96
#